data_AF-A0A060Z4D0-F1
#
_entry.id   AF-A0A060Z4D0-F1
#
_cell.length_a   1.000
_cell.length_b   1.000
_cell.length_c   1.000
_cell.angle_alpha   90.00
_cell.angle_beta   90.00
_cell.angle_gamma   90.00
#
_symmetry.space_group_name_H-M   'P 1'
#
loop_
_entity.id
_entity.type
_entity.pdbx_description
1 polymer ?
#
loop_
_entity_poly.entity_id
_entity_poly.type
_entity_poly.pdbx_seq_one_letter_code
_entity_poly.pdbx_strand_id
1 'polypeptide(L)'
;MVYYLHFSLLCYAYSSESVALLEWWSGTEVTLYTDPENYQLYGKENAIVVLNHNFEIDFLCGWTFCERFGVLGASKCLAKKELSYLPVIGWMWYFLEMVFIKRKWEEDKSNFVQSLQNLRDYPENFWFLLHCEGTRFTEEKHRVSMEVAEKKSLPKLKHHLLPRTKGFWVAVQNLRGTGAEPCRAPE
;
A
#
# COMPACT_ATOMS: atom_id res chain seq x y z
N MET A 1 21.23 7.86 -2.58
CA MET A 1 20.89 7.35 -3.93
C MET A 1 21.39 5.93 -4.16
N VAL A 2 22.71 5.66 -4.09
CA VAL A 2 23.27 4.30 -4.31
C VAL A 2 22.71 3.24 -3.35
N TYR A 3 22.55 3.56 -2.05
CA TYR A 3 21.95 2.67 -1.05
C TYR A 3 20.52 2.22 -1.43
N TYR A 4 19.67 3.18 -1.82
CA TYR A 4 18.28 2.92 -2.17
C TYR A 4 18.15 2.06 -3.43
N LEU A 5 18.96 2.33 -4.46
CA LEU A 5 18.91 1.56 -5.71
C LEU A 5 19.25 0.08 -5.50
N HIS A 6 20.32 -0.22 -4.75
CA HIS A 6 20.70 -1.60 -4.45
C HIS A 6 19.64 -2.30 -3.58
N PHE A 7 19.03 -1.56 -2.67
CA PHE A 7 18.02 -2.10 -1.78
C PHE A 7 16.67 -2.34 -2.50
N SER A 8 16.26 -1.44 -3.39
CA SER A 8 15.07 -1.58 -4.23
C SER A 8 15.18 -2.81 -5.14
N LEU A 9 16.35 -3.06 -5.73
CA LEU A 9 16.60 -4.27 -6.53
C LEU A 9 16.51 -5.55 -5.71
N LEU A 10 17.10 -5.57 -4.51
CA LEU A 10 17.00 -6.70 -3.60
C LEU A 10 15.54 -7.00 -3.23
N CYS A 11 14.77 -5.94 -2.96
CA CYS A 11 13.36 -6.06 -2.61
C CYS A 11 12.51 -6.50 -3.78
N TYR A 12 12.80 -5.98 -4.97
CA TYR A 12 12.20 -6.49 -6.20
C TYR A 12 12.44 -7.99 -6.35
N ALA A 13 13.67 -8.47 -6.18
CA ALA A 13 13.99 -9.89 -6.28
C ALA A 13 13.10 -10.73 -5.33
N TYR A 14 13.04 -10.38 -4.05
CA TYR A 14 12.20 -11.09 -3.08
C TYR A 14 10.69 -10.98 -3.34
N SER A 15 10.19 -9.77 -3.63
CA SER A 15 8.77 -9.55 -3.85
C SER A 15 8.30 -10.21 -5.16
N SER A 16 9.15 -10.25 -6.19
CA SER A 16 8.85 -10.88 -7.47
C SER A 16 8.62 -12.39 -7.33
N GLU A 17 9.34 -13.06 -6.42
CA GLU A 17 9.07 -14.46 -6.08
C GLU A 17 7.66 -14.65 -5.52
N SER A 18 7.19 -13.73 -4.67
CA SER A 18 5.83 -13.78 -4.12
C SER A 18 4.76 -13.55 -5.19
N VAL A 19 5.01 -12.64 -6.13
CA VAL A 19 4.13 -12.41 -7.29
C VAL A 19 4.10 -13.63 -8.21
N ALA A 20 5.27 -14.24 -8.49
CA ALA A 20 5.36 -15.46 -9.28
C ALA A 20 4.63 -16.63 -8.61
N LEU A 21 4.71 -16.76 -7.28
CA LEU A 21 3.95 -17.77 -6.55
C LEU A 21 2.44 -17.57 -6.67
N LEU A 22 1.97 -16.32 -6.65
CA LEU A 22 0.55 -15.99 -6.79
C LEU A 22 0.04 -16.25 -8.22
N GLU A 23 0.71 -15.73 -9.24
CA GLU A 23 0.20 -15.82 -10.61
C GLU A 23 0.59 -17.14 -11.27
N TRP A 24 1.90 -17.43 -11.33
CA TRP A 24 2.42 -18.57 -12.09
C TRP A 24 2.22 -19.90 -11.38
N TRP A 25 2.59 -20.00 -10.09
CA TRP A 25 2.54 -21.27 -9.38
C TRP A 25 1.12 -21.68 -8.99
N SER A 26 0.32 -20.77 -8.45
CA SER A 26 -1.07 -21.11 -8.08
C SER A 26 -2.07 -20.96 -9.22
N GLY A 27 -1.65 -20.44 -10.38
CA GLY A 27 -2.51 -20.22 -11.55
C GLY A 27 -3.55 -19.12 -11.34
N THR A 28 -3.30 -18.16 -10.45
CA THR A 28 -4.24 -17.05 -10.21
C THR A 28 -4.20 -16.07 -11.37
N GLU A 29 -5.36 -15.79 -11.97
CA GLU A 29 -5.48 -14.73 -12.96
C GLU A 29 -5.88 -13.41 -12.29
N VAL A 30 -5.03 -12.38 -12.43
CA VAL A 30 -5.33 -11.03 -11.96
C VAL A 30 -5.64 -10.14 -13.16
N THR A 31 -6.91 -9.74 -13.32
CA THR A 31 -7.32 -8.85 -14.42
C THR A 31 -7.37 -7.40 -13.95
N LEU A 32 -6.71 -6.50 -14.70
CA LEU A 32 -6.78 -5.05 -14.46
C LEU A 32 -7.83 -4.44 -15.39
N TYR A 33 -8.80 -3.74 -14.80
CA TYR A 33 -9.73 -2.89 -15.52
C TYR A 33 -9.38 -1.44 -15.24
N THR A 34 -9.04 -0.68 -16.27
CA THR A 34 -8.73 0.74 -16.16
C THR A 34 -9.11 1.48 -17.44
N ASP A 35 -9.19 2.80 -17.35
CA ASP A 35 -9.28 3.69 -18.49
C ASP A 35 -7.94 3.67 -19.26
N PRO A 36 -7.93 3.38 -20.57
CA PRO A 36 -6.72 3.41 -21.39
C PRO A 36 -5.92 4.71 -21.31
N GLU A 37 -6.57 5.85 -21.09
CA GLU A 37 -5.90 7.15 -20.98
C GLU A 37 -5.03 7.23 -19.71
N ASN A 38 -5.52 6.69 -18.60
CA ASN A 38 -4.82 6.71 -17.32
C ASN A 38 -3.69 5.69 -17.24
N TYR A 39 -3.73 4.63 -18.06
CA TYR A 39 -2.71 3.57 -18.07
C TYR A 39 -1.29 4.13 -18.25
N GLN A 40 -1.15 5.22 -19.02
CA GLN A 40 0.14 5.85 -19.31
C GLN A 40 0.77 6.54 -18.09
N LEU A 41 0.00 6.83 -17.05
CA LEU A 41 0.45 7.50 -15.82
C LEU A 41 0.96 6.50 -14.78
N TYR A 42 0.48 5.25 -14.82
CA TYR A 42 0.81 4.25 -13.82
C TYR A 42 2.31 3.91 -13.80
N GLY A 43 2.89 3.90 -12.60
CA GLY A 43 4.32 3.68 -12.35
C GLY A 43 5.20 4.93 -12.57
N LYS A 44 4.66 5.99 -13.17
CA LYS A 44 5.40 7.23 -13.47
C LYS A 44 5.26 8.31 -12.41
N GLU A 45 4.41 8.08 -11.42
CA GLU A 45 4.20 8.98 -10.28
C GLU A 45 4.02 8.20 -8.97
N ASN A 46 4.23 8.90 -7.86
CA ASN A 46 3.86 8.39 -6.55
C ASN A 46 2.34 8.28 -6.43
N ALA A 47 1.86 7.21 -5.82
CA ALA A 47 0.41 7.00 -5.63
C ALA A 47 0.09 6.52 -4.22
N ILE A 48 -1.07 6.95 -3.71
CA ILE A 48 -1.71 6.31 -2.57
C ILE A 48 -2.72 5.31 -3.14
N VAL A 49 -2.47 4.02 -2.91
CA VAL A 49 -3.33 2.93 -3.39
C VAL A 49 -4.29 2.55 -2.27
N VAL A 50 -5.59 2.51 -2.59
CA VAL A 50 -6.61 2.06 -1.65
C VAL A 50 -7.16 0.73 -2.13
N LEU A 51 -7.07 -0.29 -1.27
CA LEU A 51 -7.62 -1.61 -1.53
C LEU A 51 -8.65 -1.96 -0.46
N ASN A 52 -9.74 -2.63 -0.87
CA ASN A 52 -10.61 -3.31 0.06
C ASN A 52 -9.85 -4.47 0.72
N HIS A 53 -10.25 -4.85 1.93
CA HIS A 53 -9.54 -5.89 2.68
C HIS A 53 -10.47 -7.07 2.99
N ASN A 54 -10.40 -8.13 2.21
CA ASN A 54 -11.16 -9.37 2.40
C ASN A 54 -10.27 -10.51 2.93
N PHE A 55 -9.10 -10.73 2.32
CA PHE A 55 -8.23 -11.87 2.61
C PHE A 55 -6.85 -11.44 3.10
N GLU A 56 -6.08 -12.41 3.63
CA GLU A 56 -4.72 -12.13 4.13
C GLU A 56 -3.77 -11.76 3.01
N ILE A 57 -4.01 -12.27 1.79
CA ILE A 57 -3.16 -12.10 0.62
C ILE A 57 -3.57 -10.94 -0.29
N ASP A 58 -4.53 -10.09 0.11
CA ASP A 58 -4.99 -8.97 -0.73
C ASP A 58 -3.85 -8.04 -1.15
N PHE A 59 -2.85 -7.86 -0.28
CA PHE A 59 -1.68 -7.05 -0.59
C PHE A 59 -0.83 -7.64 -1.72
N LEU A 60 -0.84 -8.97 -1.92
CA LEU A 60 -0.15 -9.62 -3.03
C LEU A 60 -0.82 -9.28 -4.37
N CYS A 61 -2.15 -9.15 -4.41
CA CYS A 61 -2.83 -8.63 -5.61
C CYS A 61 -2.38 -7.20 -5.93
N GLY A 62 -2.17 -6.38 -4.90
CA GLY A 62 -1.57 -5.05 -5.05
C GLY A 62 -0.13 -5.09 -5.57
N TRP A 63 0.66 -6.08 -5.15
CA TRP A 63 2.02 -6.30 -5.66
C TRP A 63 2.06 -6.78 -7.11
N THR A 64 1.14 -7.65 -7.53
CA THR A 64 0.96 -7.98 -8.95
C THR A 64 0.71 -6.72 -9.79
N PHE A 65 -0.08 -5.78 -9.27
CA PHE A 65 -0.26 -4.50 -9.94
C PHE A 65 1.05 -3.70 -9.96
N CYS A 66 1.77 -3.60 -8.85
CA CYS A 66 3.08 -2.92 -8.81
C CYS A 66 4.11 -3.53 -9.79
N GLU A 67 4.11 -4.86 -9.96
CA GLU A 67 4.99 -5.57 -10.89
C GLU A 67 4.77 -5.13 -12.33
N ARG A 68 3.50 -5.07 -12.77
CA ARG A 68 3.13 -4.68 -14.13
C ARG A 68 3.55 -3.26 -14.51
N PHE A 69 3.78 -2.39 -13.52
CA PHE A 69 4.16 -0.99 -13.73
C PHE A 69 5.55 -0.66 -13.19
N GLY A 70 6.36 -1.66 -12.85
CA GLY A 70 7.77 -1.47 -12.49
C GLY A 70 8.03 -0.76 -11.16
N VAL A 71 7.07 -0.77 -10.23
CA VAL A 71 7.19 -0.10 -8.90
C VAL A 71 7.21 -1.09 -7.73
N LEU A 72 7.33 -2.39 -8.01
CA LEU A 72 7.28 -3.43 -6.96
C LEU A 72 8.37 -3.26 -5.89
N GLY A 73 9.63 -3.04 -6.30
CA GLY A 73 10.75 -2.85 -5.39
C GLY A 73 10.62 -1.60 -4.49
N ALA A 74 9.88 -0.60 -4.96
CA ALA A 74 9.58 0.63 -4.24
C ALA A 74 8.23 0.57 -3.50
N SER A 75 7.43 -0.49 -3.64
CA SER A 75 6.09 -0.58 -3.06
C SER A 75 6.13 -0.45 -1.53
N LYS A 76 5.19 0.34 -0.98
CA LYS A 76 5.07 0.62 0.45
C LYS A 76 3.69 0.21 0.92
N CYS A 77 3.55 -0.17 2.18
CA CYS A 77 2.24 -0.42 2.78
C CYS A 77 2.19 0.04 4.23
N LEU A 78 0.98 0.32 4.71
CA LEU A 78 0.71 0.50 6.13
C LEU A 78 0.46 -0.88 6.77
N ALA A 79 1.46 -1.39 7.48
CA ALA A 79 1.49 -2.73 8.04
C ALA A 79 1.33 -2.72 9.57
N LYS A 80 0.92 -3.87 10.11
CA LYS A 80 0.88 -4.12 11.56
C LYS A 80 2.30 -4.18 12.12
N LYS A 81 2.56 -3.51 13.25
CA LYS A 81 3.88 -3.48 13.91
C LYS A 81 4.42 -4.87 14.21
N GLU A 82 3.53 -5.80 14.52
CA GLU A 82 3.86 -7.20 14.78
C GLU A 82 4.57 -7.87 13.59
N LEU A 83 4.26 -7.46 12.34
CA LEU A 83 4.92 -7.99 11.14
C LEU A 83 6.39 -7.56 11.03
N SER A 84 6.79 -6.46 11.67
CA SER A 84 8.19 -6.02 11.68
C SER A 84 9.12 -6.98 12.46
N TYR A 85 8.55 -7.84 13.31
CA TYR A 85 9.33 -8.82 14.08
C TYR A 85 9.54 -10.15 13.33
N LEU A 86 8.88 -10.36 12.20
CA LEU A 86 9.09 -11.57 11.40
C LEU A 86 10.49 -11.52 10.77
N PRO A 87 11.32 -12.56 10.98
CA PRO A 87 12.66 -12.59 10.40
C PRO A 87 12.56 -12.60 8.87
N VAL A 88 13.57 -12.04 8.21
CA VAL A 88 13.64 -11.87 6.75
C VAL A 88 12.59 -10.90 6.23
N ILE A 89 11.30 -11.26 6.23
CA ILE A 89 10.22 -10.47 5.64
C ILE A 89 10.01 -9.14 6.38
N GLY A 90 9.87 -9.20 7.71
CA GLY A 90 9.65 -7.99 8.53
C GLY A 90 10.83 -7.04 8.49
N TRP A 91 12.06 -7.59 8.46
CA TRP A 91 13.29 -6.81 8.35
C TRP A 91 13.43 -6.18 6.97
N MET A 92 13.16 -6.91 5.90
CA MET A 92 13.14 -6.38 4.54
C MET A 92 12.15 -5.21 4.44
N TRP A 93 10.93 -5.39 4.95
CA TRP A 93 9.91 -4.33 4.96
C TRP A 93 10.34 -3.11 5.79
N TYR A 94 11.07 -3.32 6.89
CA TYR A 94 11.66 -2.23 7.67
C TYR A 94 12.68 -1.43 6.88
N PHE A 95 13.62 -2.10 6.21
CA PHE A 95 14.61 -1.43 5.38
C PHE A 95 14.01 -0.79 4.11
N LEU A 96 12.85 -1.28 3.66
CA LEU A 96 12.04 -0.64 2.63
C LEU A 96 11.30 0.62 3.10
N GLU A 97 11.47 1.03 4.35
CA GLU A 97 10.70 2.14 4.92
C GLU A 97 9.18 1.90 4.81
N MET A 98 8.73 0.64 4.86
CA MET A 98 7.31 0.36 5.06
C MET A 98 6.86 0.88 6.42
N VAL A 99 5.59 1.27 6.47
CA VAL A 99 5.06 2.03 7.60
C VAL A 99 4.40 1.06 8.57
N PHE A 100 4.98 0.90 9.76
CA PHE A 100 4.48 -0.02 10.78
C PHE A 100 3.70 0.70 11.88
N ILE A 101 2.48 0.23 12.18
CA ILE A 101 1.61 0.79 13.21
C ILE A 101 1.08 -0.27 14.19
N LYS A 102 0.88 0.12 15.45
CA LYS A 102 0.26 -0.69 16.51
C LYS A 102 -1.27 -0.72 16.44
N ARG A 103 -1.87 0.05 15.52
CA ARG A 103 -3.32 0.25 15.35
C ARG A 103 -3.96 0.99 16.53
N LYS A 104 -3.18 1.84 17.21
CA LYS A 104 -3.64 2.74 18.26
C LYS A 104 -3.19 4.14 17.94
N TRP A 105 -4.14 4.97 17.51
CA TRP A 105 -3.85 6.29 16.96
C TRP A 105 -2.95 7.16 17.86
N GLU A 106 -3.22 7.19 19.17
CA GLU A 106 -2.44 8.02 20.10
C GLU A 106 -0.97 7.55 20.23
N GLU A 107 -0.70 6.25 20.05
CA GLU A 107 0.67 5.72 20.06
C GLU A 107 1.36 5.86 18.69
N ASP A 108 0.57 5.78 17.60
CA ASP A 108 1.10 5.69 16.24
C ASP A 108 1.30 7.05 15.57
N LYS A 109 0.57 8.10 15.99
CA LYS A 109 0.49 9.39 15.26
C LYS A 109 1.86 9.96 14.90
N SER A 110 2.77 10.07 15.87
CA SER A 110 4.09 10.68 15.66
C SER A 110 4.93 9.86 14.68
N ASN A 111 5.04 8.56 14.92
CA ASN A 111 5.80 7.64 14.06
C ASN A 111 5.21 7.58 12.65
N PHE A 112 3.88 7.58 12.53
CA PHE A 112 3.22 7.52 11.23
C PHE A 112 3.54 8.77 10.40
N VAL A 113 3.44 9.96 10.99
CA VAL A 113 3.79 11.22 10.32
C VAL A 113 5.27 11.23 9.93
N GLN A 114 6.17 10.83 10.83
CA GLN A 114 7.60 10.77 10.54
C GLN A 114 7.92 9.81 9.39
N SER A 115 7.34 8.61 9.38
CA SER A 115 7.53 7.65 8.28
C SER A 115 7.03 8.22 6.95
N LEU A 116 5.87 8.88 6.92
CA LEU A 116 5.36 9.53 5.72
C LEU A 116 6.25 10.68 5.25
N GLN A 117 6.84 11.44 6.18
CA GLN A 117 7.80 12.50 5.86
C GLN A 117 9.07 11.95 5.24
N ASN A 118 9.59 10.83 5.74
CA ASN A 118 10.76 10.17 5.14
C ASN A 118 10.47 9.70 3.71
N LEU A 119 9.26 9.20 3.44
CA LEU A 119 8.85 8.77 2.10
C LEU A 119 8.78 9.93 1.09
N ARG A 120 8.67 11.19 1.54
CA ARG A 120 8.61 12.35 0.63
C ARG A 120 9.87 12.50 -0.22
N ASP A 121 11.01 12.14 0.36
CA ASP A 121 12.33 12.26 -0.27
C ASP A 121 12.81 10.92 -0.83
N TYR A 122 11.91 9.93 -0.96
CA TYR A 122 12.24 8.62 -1.53
C TYR A 122 12.61 8.79 -3.02
N PRO A 123 13.74 8.23 -3.47
CA PRO A 123 14.31 8.57 -4.78
C PRO A 123 13.60 7.93 -5.98
N GLU A 124 12.75 6.93 -5.74
CA GLU A 124 12.00 6.20 -6.76
C GLU A 124 10.50 6.49 -6.63
N ASN A 125 9.74 6.37 -7.72
CA ASN A 125 8.30 6.39 -7.61
C ASN A 125 7.81 5.20 -6.80
N PHE A 126 7.01 5.46 -5.77
CA PHE A 126 6.47 4.44 -4.89
C PHE A 126 4.95 4.50 -4.82
N TRP A 127 4.35 3.34 -4.62
CA TRP A 127 2.93 3.21 -4.35
C TRP A 127 2.71 2.81 -2.90
N PHE A 128 1.97 3.65 -2.16
CA PHE A 128 1.69 3.45 -0.74
C PHE A 128 0.28 2.89 -0.53
N LEU A 129 0.22 1.61 -0.18
CA LEU A 129 -1.01 0.86 0.01
C LEU A 129 -1.65 1.11 1.39
N LEU A 130 -2.94 1.44 1.37
CA LEU A 130 -3.81 1.61 2.53
C LEU A 130 -5.06 0.74 2.41
N HIS A 131 -5.34 -0.03 3.46
CA HIS A 131 -6.64 -0.68 3.65
C HIS A 131 -7.51 0.20 4.54
N CYS A 132 -8.29 1.09 3.93
CA CYS A 132 -9.06 2.08 4.68
C CYS A 132 -10.17 1.48 5.55
N GLU A 133 -10.58 0.23 5.32
CA GLU A 133 -11.48 -0.52 6.21
C GLU A 133 -10.84 -0.77 7.60
N GLY A 134 -9.49 -0.83 7.65
CA GLY A 134 -8.70 -1.03 8.86
C GLY A 134 -8.74 -2.45 9.45
N THR A 135 -9.48 -3.36 8.81
CA THR A 135 -9.58 -4.77 9.14
C THR A 135 -10.10 -5.55 7.94
N ARG A 136 -9.82 -6.85 7.90
CA ARG A 136 -10.51 -7.78 7.00
C ARG A 136 -12.01 -7.75 7.20
N PHE A 137 -12.73 -7.83 6.09
CA PHE A 137 -14.16 -8.04 5.98
C PHE A 137 -14.54 -9.40 6.55
N THR A 138 -15.60 -9.40 7.35
CA THR A 138 -16.31 -10.61 7.79
C THR A 138 -17.77 -10.24 7.88
N GLU A 139 -18.68 -11.20 7.69
CA GLU A 139 -20.13 -10.94 7.76
C GLU A 139 -20.54 -10.23 9.06
N GLU A 140 -19.97 -10.67 10.20
CA GLU A 140 -20.24 -10.02 11.49
C GLU A 140 -19.77 -8.56 11.55
N LYS A 141 -18.59 -8.24 10.99
CA LYS A 141 -18.09 -6.86 10.95
C LYS A 141 -18.89 -6.02 9.97
N HIS A 142 -19.36 -6.62 8.89
CA HIS A 142 -20.22 -5.96 7.91
C HIS A 142 -21.56 -5.58 8.54
N ARG A 143 -22.20 -6.50 9.26
CA ARG A 143 -23.42 -6.23 10.05
C ARG A 143 -23.24 -5.06 11.01
N VAL A 144 -22.18 -5.07 11.82
CA VAL A 144 -21.84 -3.94 12.72
C VAL A 144 -21.59 -2.66 11.94
N SER A 145 -20.88 -2.73 10.81
CA SER A 145 -20.64 -1.58 9.94
C SER A 145 -21.95 -1.00 9.37
N MET A 146 -22.94 -1.83 9.04
CA MET A 146 -24.25 -1.39 8.55
C MET A 146 -25.07 -0.69 9.63
N GLU A 147 -25.02 -1.18 10.87
CA GLU A 147 -25.64 -0.50 12.02
C GLU A 147 -25.03 0.89 12.26
N VAL A 148 -23.70 0.99 12.16
CA VAL A 148 -22.99 2.28 12.28
C VAL A 148 -23.36 3.21 11.12
N ALA A 149 -23.50 2.69 9.90
CA ALA A 149 -23.92 3.47 8.75
C ALA A 149 -25.30 4.09 8.99
N GLU A 150 -26.26 3.30 9.44
CA GLU A 150 -27.61 3.76 9.74
C GLU A 150 -27.64 4.83 10.84
N LYS A 151 -26.97 4.56 11.97
CA LYS A 151 -26.88 5.51 13.10
C LYS A 151 -26.25 6.86 12.72
N LYS A 152 -25.33 6.85 11.76
CA LYS A 152 -24.64 8.06 11.28
C LYS A 152 -25.22 8.63 9.99
N SER A 153 -26.34 8.08 9.51
CA SER A 153 -26.94 8.46 8.22
C SER A 153 -25.96 8.40 7.04
N LEU A 154 -25.05 7.43 7.06
CA LEU A 154 -24.10 7.15 5.98
C LEU A 154 -24.65 6.08 5.03
N PRO A 155 -24.19 6.05 3.76
CA PRO A 155 -24.55 5.00 2.82
C PRO A 155 -24.20 3.60 3.33
N LYS A 156 -25.12 2.65 3.17
CA LYS A 156 -24.88 1.23 3.44
C LYS A 156 -24.11 0.62 2.28
N LEU A 157 -22.89 0.15 2.54
CA LEU A 157 -22.01 -0.44 1.53
C LEU A 157 -22.22 -1.95 1.45
N LYS A 158 -22.46 -2.50 0.25
CA LYS A 158 -22.77 -3.93 0.08
C LYS A 158 -21.59 -4.86 0.28
N HIS A 159 -20.40 -4.48 -0.20
CA HIS A 159 -19.21 -5.34 -0.26
C HIS A 159 -18.01 -4.79 0.53
N HIS A 160 -18.23 -3.74 1.32
CA HIS A 160 -17.16 -3.02 2.03
C HIS A 160 -17.61 -2.68 3.44
N LEU A 161 -16.66 -2.60 4.37
CA LEU A 161 -16.86 -1.93 5.64
C LEU A 161 -16.79 -0.40 5.44
N LEU A 162 -17.38 0.35 6.36
CA LEU A 162 -17.21 1.81 6.39
C LEU A 162 -15.74 2.16 6.61
N PRO A 163 -15.16 3.08 5.81
CA PRO A 163 -13.75 3.40 5.90
C PRO A 163 -13.41 4.20 7.17
N ARG A 164 -12.24 3.90 7.73
CA ARG A 164 -11.55 4.70 8.74
C ARG A 164 -10.68 5.74 8.04
N THR A 165 -11.20 6.96 7.92
CA THR A 165 -10.62 8.01 7.08
C THR A 165 -9.35 8.66 7.67
N LYS A 166 -9.12 8.56 8.98
CA LYS A 166 -8.04 9.30 9.67
C LYS A 166 -6.65 8.99 9.09
N GLY A 167 -6.32 7.71 8.90
CA GLY A 167 -5.02 7.31 8.37
C GLY A 167 -4.80 7.77 6.92
N PHE A 168 -5.83 7.62 6.08
CA PHE A 168 -5.82 8.11 4.70
C PHE A 168 -5.63 9.62 4.63
N TRP A 169 -6.39 10.39 5.43
CA TRP A 169 -6.28 11.85 5.44
C TRP A 169 -4.85 12.29 5.79
N VAL A 170 -4.24 11.70 6.81
CA VAL A 170 -2.85 12.02 7.23
C VAL A 170 -1.84 11.66 6.13
N ALA A 171 -2.01 10.51 5.47
CA ALA A 171 -1.16 10.11 4.34
C ALA A 171 -1.24 11.14 3.20
N VAL A 172 -2.46 11.54 2.80
CA VAL A 172 -2.67 12.55 1.76
C VAL A 172 -2.04 13.89 2.16
N GLN A 173 -2.20 14.35 3.41
CA GLN A 173 -1.61 15.62 3.83
C GLN A 173 -0.07 15.63 3.77
N ASN A 174 0.58 14.50 4.05
CA ASN A 174 2.05 14.44 4.08
C ASN A 174 2.66 14.12 2.71
N LEU A 175 1.97 13.35 1.86
CA LEU A 175 2.47 12.89 0.55
C LEU A 175 1.92 13.70 -0.63
N ARG A 176 1.02 14.66 -0.40
CA ARG A 176 0.55 15.53 -1.50
C ARG A 176 1.67 16.43 -1.98
N GLY A 177 1.82 16.52 -3.29
CA GLY A 177 2.85 17.36 -3.93
C GLY A 177 4.24 16.75 -3.91
N THR A 178 4.38 15.48 -3.56
CA THR A 178 5.65 14.74 -3.68
C THR A 178 5.60 13.84 -4.91
N GLY A 179 6.24 14.26 -5.99
CA GLY A 179 6.54 13.44 -7.16
C GLY A 179 8.01 13.59 -7.49
N ALA A 180 8.66 12.51 -7.93
CA ALA A 180 9.98 12.64 -8.52
C ALA A 180 9.86 13.59 -9.73
N GLU A 181 10.72 14.60 -9.85
CA GLU A 181 10.87 15.26 -11.14
C GLU A 181 11.24 14.17 -12.16
N PRO A 182 10.61 14.14 -13.35
CA PRO A 182 10.98 13.16 -14.36
C PRO A 182 12.49 13.27 -14.58
N CYS A 183 13.19 12.14 -14.46
CA CYS A 183 14.61 12.04 -14.74
C CYS A 183 14.85 12.62 -16.14
N ARG A 184 15.42 13.82 -16.23
CA ARG A 184 15.78 14.42 -17.53
C ARG A 184 16.84 13.50 -18.12
N ALA A 185 16.53 12.92 -19.28
CA ALA A 185 17.54 12.22 -20.06
C ALA A 185 18.73 13.16 -20.27
N PRO A 186 19.98 12.69 -20.12
CA PRO A 186 21.13 13.52 -20.45
C PRO A 186 21.07 13.90 -21.93
N GLU A 187 21.23 15.19 -22.21
CA GLU A 187 21.41 15.75 -23.57
C GLU A 187 22.68 15.20 -24.24
#